data_AF-A0A956JV63-F1
#
_entry.id   AF-A0A956JV63-F1
#
_cell.length_a   1.000
_cell.length_b   1.000
_cell.length_c   1.000
_cell.angle_alpha   90.00
_cell.angle_beta   90.00
_cell.angle_gamma   90.00
#
_symmetry.space_group_name_H-M   'P 1'
#
loop_
_entity.id
_entity.type
_entity.pdbx_description
1 polymer ?
#
loop_
_entity_poly.entity_id
_entity_poly.type
_entity_poly.pdbx_seq_one_letter_code
_entity_poly.pdbx_strand_id
1 'polypeptide(L)'
;MFHRLAHRVHQQLIVIVLATLALVVVPAAPPACAAAKVGQAKRLFEKATQALQAGRLAEARDLLRRSLALHAHPATAFNLAVALRGTGEVTAAMTVLENLLAGRYGKLPASRRAEALRYREVTAKEVGKLDVHVRGAPKAAISIDGAPRATVTGRAQLHVDPGSHRVSASAEGMKPAQQTVQVGRGALATVRFALEPQVQRGTLIVEAASPQTSLEIVGVGRAMGRLRRELPPGRYTVRARGAHGERSRDVEVSAGRWTTVQMSAPGRSIFRSPWFWVIAGAVAAASVTTALVLATRGGSEPITDPVFPVTYTLRPAR
;
A
#
# COMPACT_ATOMS: atom_id res chain seq x y z
N MET A 1 50.83 -59.61 -42.51
CA MET A 1 50.00 -60.58 -41.79
C MET A 1 49.69 -60.00 -40.41
N PHE A 2 48.52 -59.36 -40.32
CA PHE A 2 47.80 -58.80 -39.16
C PHE A 2 48.56 -58.39 -37.88
N HIS A 3 48.74 -57.07 -37.78
CA HIS A 3 48.44 -56.19 -36.64
C HIS A 3 48.69 -56.69 -35.21
N ARG A 4 49.88 -56.38 -34.68
CA ARG A 4 50.09 -56.11 -33.25
C ARG A 4 50.39 -54.63 -33.09
N LEU A 5 49.37 -53.83 -32.81
CA LEU A 5 49.51 -52.40 -32.49
C LEU A 5 48.44 -52.01 -31.47
N ALA A 6 48.80 -52.01 -30.19
CA ALA A 6 48.23 -51.17 -29.13
C ALA A 6 48.91 -51.52 -27.79
N HIS A 7 50.14 -51.06 -27.63
CA HIS A 7 50.85 -51.07 -26.35
C HIS A 7 51.28 -49.63 -26.04
N ARG A 8 51.08 -49.23 -24.78
CA ARG A 8 51.66 -48.06 -24.08
C ARG A 8 50.97 -46.73 -24.39
N VAL A 9 50.25 -46.14 -23.44
CA VAL A 9 50.71 -45.51 -22.17
C VAL A 9 51.64 -44.32 -22.43
N HIS A 10 51.20 -43.17 -21.90
CA HIS A 10 51.88 -41.86 -21.76
C HIS A 10 51.90 -40.91 -22.97
N GLN A 11 51.04 -39.88 -22.94
CA GLN A 11 51.51 -38.48 -22.85
C GLN A 11 50.34 -37.46 -22.65
N GLN A 12 50.39 -36.80 -21.49
CA GLN A 12 50.10 -35.39 -21.20
C GLN A 12 48.90 -34.67 -21.83
N LEU A 13 48.01 -34.13 -20.98
CA LEU A 13 47.84 -32.68 -20.82
C LEU A 13 47.04 -32.32 -19.56
N ILE A 14 47.72 -31.60 -18.68
CA ILE A 14 47.29 -31.05 -17.40
C ILE A 14 46.57 -29.73 -17.66
N VAL A 15 45.31 -29.58 -17.21
CA VAL A 15 44.71 -28.27 -16.92
C VAL A 15 44.08 -28.37 -15.53
N ILE A 16 44.84 -27.88 -14.55
CA ILE A 16 44.45 -27.75 -13.15
C ILE A 16 43.58 -26.50 -13.03
N VAL A 17 42.27 -26.66 -12.83
CA VAL A 17 41.39 -25.60 -12.30
C VAL A 17 41.21 -25.90 -10.81
N LEU A 18 42.07 -25.30 -9.99
CA LEU A 18 42.07 -25.42 -8.54
C LEU A 18 41.05 -24.43 -7.97
N ALA A 19 39.77 -24.80 -8.02
CA ALA A 19 38.71 -24.08 -7.32
C ALA A 19 38.81 -24.36 -5.81
N THR A 20 39.44 -23.44 -5.07
CA THR A 20 39.49 -23.46 -3.61
C THR A 20 38.08 -23.31 -3.05
N LEU A 21 37.45 -24.44 -2.70
CA LEU A 21 36.28 -24.48 -1.83
C LEU A 21 36.75 -24.14 -0.42
N ALA A 22 36.76 -22.86 -0.07
CA ALA A 22 36.96 -22.43 1.31
C ALA A 22 35.76 -22.92 2.14
N LEU A 23 35.95 -24.03 2.84
CA LEU A 23 35.01 -24.55 3.83
C LEU A 23 34.90 -23.53 4.96
N VAL A 24 33.89 -22.67 4.91
CA VAL A 24 33.52 -21.80 6.04
C VAL A 24 33.00 -22.72 7.15
N VAL A 25 33.90 -23.16 8.04
CA VAL A 25 33.52 -23.78 9.30
C VAL A 25 32.90 -22.69 10.16
N VAL A 26 31.56 -22.63 10.18
CA VAL A 26 30.85 -21.82 11.17
C VAL A 26 31.14 -22.44 12.54
N PRO A 27 31.84 -21.75 13.46
CA PRO A 27 32.12 -22.32 14.76
C PRO A 27 30.81 -22.52 15.52
N ALA A 28 30.53 -23.77 15.90
CA ALA A 28 29.46 -24.08 16.84
C ALA A 28 29.74 -23.35 18.16
N ALA A 29 28.76 -22.60 18.66
CA ALA A 29 28.89 -21.87 19.93
C ALA A 29 29.32 -22.83 21.07
N PRO A 30 30.22 -22.41 21.97
CA PRO A 30 30.78 -23.29 23.00
C PRO A 30 29.70 -23.83 23.96
N PRO A 31 29.80 -25.09 24.41
CA PRO A 31 28.77 -25.77 25.21
C PRO A 31 28.43 -25.06 26.53
N ALA A 32 29.36 -24.30 27.11
CA ALA A 32 29.14 -23.49 28.31
C ALA A 32 28.06 -22.40 28.12
N CYS A 33 27.97 -21.81 26.93
CA CYS A 33 26.97 -20.77 26.63
C CYS A 33 25.55 -21.37 26.53
N ALA A 34 25.43 -22.57 25.97
CA ALA A 34 24.16 -23.30 25.90
C ALA A 34 23.66 -23.68 27.31
N ALA A 35 24.54 -24.23 28.15
CA ALA A 35 24.21 -24.58 29.53
C ALA A 35 23.79 -23.34 30.36
N ALA A 36 24.48 -22.20 30.18
CA ALA A 36 24.12 -20.94 30.83
C ALA A 36 22.72 -20.45 30.44
N LYS A 37 22.35 -20.53 29.14
CA LYS A 37 21.01 -20.19 28.64
C LYS A 37 19.93 -21.09 29.24
N VAL A 38 20.18 -22.40 29.33
CA VAL A 38 19.25 -23.35 29.95
C VAL A 38 19.07 -23.04 31.45
N GLY A 39 20.16 -22.77 32.17
CA GLY A 39 20.11 -22.38 33.58
C GLY A 39 19.33 -21.07 33.81
N GLN A 40 19.48 -20.08 32.92
CA GLN A 40 18.70 -18.85 32.98
C GLN A 40 17.22 -19.07 32.65
N ALA A 41 16.91 -19.87 31.63
CA ALA A 41 15.55 -20.22 31.26
C ALA A 41 14.80 -20.90 32.42
N LYS A 42 15.47 -21.80 33.15
CA LYS A 42 14.94 -22.45 34.35
C LYS A 42 14.59 -21.45 35.45
N ARG A 43 15.51 -20.54 35.79
CA ARG A 43 15.24 -19.49 36.79
C ARG A 43 14.06 -18.60 36.41
N LEU A 44 13.93 -18.24 35.14
CA LEU A 44 12.78 -17.46 34.64
C LEU A 44 11.47 -18.26 34.75
N PHE A 45 11.49 -19.55 34.41
CA PHE A 45 10.33 -20.44 34.53
C PHE A 45 9.87 -20.58 35.99
N GLU A 46 10.80 -20.75 36.93
CA GLU A 46 10.50 -20.84 38.37
C GLU A 46 9.83 -19.56 38.88
N LYS A 47 10.40 -18.38 38.56
CA LYS A 47 9.79 -17.08 38.88
C LYS A 47 8.41 -16.92 38.25
N ALA A 48 8.25 -17.34 36.99
CA ALA A 48 6.95 -17.27 36.34
C ALA A 48 5.90 -18.17 36.99
N THR A 49 6.30 -19.34 37.47
CA THR A 49 5.40 -20.27 38.16
C THR A 49 4.92 -19.66 39.48
N GLN A 50 5.82 -19.00 40.23
CA GLN A 50 5.45 -18.23 41.42
C GLN A 50 4.49 -17.08 41.07
N ALA A 51 4.75 -16.36 39.97
CA ALA A 51 3.86 -15.29 39.50
C ALA A 51 2.47 -15.82 39.10
N LEU A 52 2.39 -16.98 38.43
CA LEU A 52 1.12 -17.65 38.11
C LEU A 52 0.33 -18.02 39.38
N GLN A 53 1.00 -18.65 40.34
CA GLN A 53 0.39 -19.03 41.62
C GLN A 53 -0.14 -17.81 42.39
N ALA A 54 0.56 -16.68 42.28
CA ALA A 54 0.15 -15.42 42.89
C ALA A 54 -0.84 -14.60 42.04
N GLY A 55 -1.33 -15.12 40.90
CA GLY A 55 -2.27 -14.42 40.03
C GLY A 55 -1.69 -13.23 39.24
N ARG A 56 -0.36 -13.04 39.25
CA ARG A 56 0.34 -11.99 38.49
C ARG A 56 0.57 -12.42 37.05
N LEU A 57 -0.53 -12.52 36.29
CA LEU A 57 -0.58 -13.11 34.96
C LEU A 57 0.31 -12.39 33.93
N ALA A 58 0.34 -11.05 33.94
CA ALA A 58 1.16 -10.27 33.02
C ALA A 58 2.67 -10.47 33.26
N GLU A 59 3.10 -10.50 34.53
CA GLU A 59 4.48 -10.80 34.90
C GLU A 59 4.86 -12.22 34.46
N ALA A 60 4.01 -13.21 34.76
CA ALA A 60 4.22 -14.59 34.35
C ALA A 60 4.37 -14.72 32.83
N ARG A 61 3.48 -14.09 32.05
CA ARG A 61 3.54 -14.06 30.58
C ARG A 61 4.90 -13.59 30.09
N ASP A 62 5.40 -12.47 30.62
CA ASP A 62 6.64 -11.85 30.15
C ASP A 62 7.87 -12.69 30.54
N LEU A 63 7.87 -13.27 31.75
CA LEU A 63 8.91 -14.21 32.20
C LEU A 63 8.92 -15.49 31.36
N LEU A 64 7.75 -16.05 31.03
CA LEU A 64 7.63 -17.27 30.23
C LEU A 64 8.01 -17.05 28.77
N ARG A 65 7.67 -15.90 28.18
CA ARG A 65 8.16 -15.53 26.83
C ARG A 65 9.68 -15.54 26.78
N ARG A 66 10.34 -14.92 27.77
CA ARG A 66 11.81 -14.89 27.86
C ARG A 66 12.40 -16.28 28.13
N SER A 67 11.79 -17.07 29.02
CA SER A 67 12.20 -18.45 29.29
C SER A 67 12.13 -19.32 28.03
N LEU A 68 11.01 -19.28 27.30
CA LEU A 68 10.79 -20.07 26.08
C LEU A 68 11.73 -19.66 24.93
N ALA A 69 12.05 -18.36 24.82
CA ALA A 69 13.01 -17.85 23.85
C ALA A 69 14.45 -18.31 24.12
N LEU A 70 14.83 -18.48 25.39
CA LEU A 70 16.14 -19.00 25.78
C LEU A 70 16.23 -20.52 25.63
N HIS A 71 15.15 -21.23 25.98
CA HIS A 71 15.07 -22.67 25.86
C HIS A 71 13.62 -23.12 25.61
N ALA A 72 13.36 -23.63 24.41
CA ALA A 72 12.08 -24.17 24.02
C ALA A 72 11.76 -25.45 24.80
N HIS A 73 10.68 -25.46 25.57
CA HIS A 73 10.25 -26.62 26.36
C HIS A 73 8.72 -26.69 26.49
N PRO A 74 8.10 -27.90 26.48
CA PRO A 74 6.64 -28.02 26.41
C PRO A 74 5.92 -27.45 27.64
N ALA A 75 6.48 -27.64 28.84
CA ALA A 75 5.89 -27.11 30.07
C ALA A 75 5.90 -25.57 30.11
N THR A 76 6.97 -24.95 29.63
CA THR A 76 7.09 -23.49 29.52
C THR A 76 6.05 -22.95 28.54
N ALA A 77 5.86 -23.61 27.40
CA ALA A 77 4.87 -23.23 26.40
C ALA A 77 3.43 -23.36 26.92
N PHE A 78 3.10 -24.44 27.63
CA PHE A 78 1.77 -24.61 28.22
C PHE A 78 1.48 -23.53 29.27
N ASN A 79 2.41 -23.29 30.19
CA ASN A 79 2.27 -22.21 31.19
C ASN A 79 2.15 -20.83 30.52
N LEU A 80 2.87 -20.59 29.41
CA LEU A 80 2.75 -19.35 28.66
C LEU A 80 1.34 -19.19 28.08
N ALA A 81 0.75 -20.25 27.52
CA ALA A 81 -0.62 -20.22 27.03
C ALA A 81 -1.62 -19.91 28.15
N VAL A 82 -1.41 -20.45 29.36
CA VAL A 82 -2.22 -20.14 30.54
C VAL A 82 -2.13 -18.64 30.89
N ALA A 83 -0.92 -18.10 30.95
CA ALA A 83 -0.69 -16.69 31.24
C ALA A 83 -1.33 -15.77 30.17
N LEU A 84 -1.16 -16.10 28.88
CA LEU A 84 -1.71 -15.34 27.75
C LEU A 84 -3.25 -15.31 27.76
N ARG A 85 -3.89 -16.45 28.00
CA ARG A 85 -5.36 -16.50 28.14
C ARG A 85 -5.82 -15.66 29.34
N GLY A 86 -5.05 -15.70 30.43
CA GLY A 86 -5.29 -14.92 31.63
C GLY A 86 -5.20 -13.40 31.40
N THR A 87 -4.25 -12.94 30.57
CA THR A 87 -4.10 -11.52 30.20
C THR A 87 -5.04 -11.07 29.08
N GLY A 88 -5.81 -11.99 28.48
CA GLY A 88 -6.72 -11.69 27.38
C GLY A 88 -6.09 -11.77 25.98
N GLU A 89 -4.80 -12.14 25.87
CA GLU A 89 -4.11 -12.39 24.58
C GLU A 89 -4.46 -13.81 24.06
N VAL A 90 -5.76 -14.06 23.88
CA VAL A 90 -6.32 -15.39 23.59
C VAL A 90 -5.85 -15.93 22.23
N THR A 91 -5.72 -15.08 21.21
CA THR A 91 -5.20 -15.46 19.88
C THR A 91 -3.75 -15.93 19.96
N ALA A 92 -2.91 -15.24 20.73
CA ALA A 92 -1.53 -15.67 20.98
C ALA A 92 -1.49 -16.98 21.79
N ALA A 93 -2.38 -17.14 22.77
CA ALA A 93 -2.50 -18.39 23.52
C ALA A 93 -2.83 -19.58 22.59
N MET A 94 -3.77 -19.39 21.67
CA MET A 94 -4.12 -20.40 20.65
C MET A 94 -2.92 -20.78 19.78
N THR A 95 -2.17 -19.79 19.27
CA THR A 95 -0.95 -20.06 18.49
C THR A 95 0.09 -20.86 19.29
N VAL A 96 0.30 -20.53 20.57
CA VAL A 96 1.23 -21.28 21.43
C VAL A 96 0.76 -22.72 21.65
N LEU A 97 -0.54 -22.94 21.89
CA LEU A 97 -1.12 -24.27 22.08
C LEU A 97 -1.05 -25.12 20.81
N GLU A 98 -1.31 -24.53 19.64
CA GLU A 98 -1.17 -25.21 18.33
C GLU A 98 0.27 -25.64 18.09
N ASN A 99 1.24 -24.75 18.32
CA ASN A 99 2.67 -25.06 18.21
C ASN A 99 3.10 -26.15 19.20
N LEU A 100 2.58 -26.13 20.43
CA LEU A 100 2.81 -27.16 21.45
C LEU A 100 2.26 -28.53 21.00
N LEU A 101 1.03 -28.56 20.50
CA LEU A 101 0.39 -29.79 20.01
C LEU A 101 1.00 -30.29 18.69
N ALA A 102 1.64 -29.42 17.92
CA ALA A 102 2.44 -29.78 16.75
C ALA A 102 3.86 -30.28 17.13
N GLY A 103 4.25 -30.26 18.41
CA GLY A 103 5.54 -30.77 18.88
C GLY A 103 6.71 -29.80 18.71
N ARG A 104 6.47 -28.51 18.39
CA ARG A 104 7.54 -27.52 18.15
C ARG A 104 8.40 -27.22 19.38
N TYR A 105 7.92 -27.55 20.57
CA TYR A 105 8.64 -27.35 21.83
C TYR A 105 9.20 -28.64 22.43
N GLY A 106 9.20 -29.75 21.68
CA GLY A 106 9.70 -31.05 22.12
C GLY A 106 8.59 -32.08 22.36
N LYS A 107 9.00 -33.29 22.81
CA LYS A 107 8.10 -34.42 23.03
C LYS A 107 7.11 -34.12 24.16
N LEU A 108 5.82 -34.23 23.87
CA LEU A 108 4.74 -34.03 24.83
C LEU A 108 4.10 -35.39 25.19
N PRO A 109 4.16 -35.84 26.46
CA PRO A 109 3.50 -37.08 26.90
C PRO A 109 2.00 -37.06 26.62
N ALA A 110 1.38 -38.24 26.41
CA ALA A 110 -0.03 -38.35 26.04
C ALA A 110 -0.99 -37.68 27.03
N SER A 111 -0.73 -37.81 28.34
CA SER A 111 -1.52 -37.16 29.39
C SER A 111 -1.48 -35.63 29.28
N ARG A 112 -0.29 -35.05 29.12
CA ARG A 112 -0.10 -33.61 28.91
C ARG A 112 -0.65 -33.12 27.58
N ARG A 113 -0.62 -33.96 26.54
CA ARG A 113 -1.26 -33.68 25.26
C ARG A 113 -2.78 -33.57 25.40
N ALA A 114 -3.41 -34.48 26.15
CA ALA A 114 -4.84 -34.43 26.42
C ALA A 114 -5.23 -33.17 27.21
N GLU A 115 -4.42 -32.78 28.20
CA GLU A 115 -4.58 -31.52 28.94
C GLU A 115 -4.50 -30.30 28.01
N ALA A 116 -3.47 -30.22 27.16
CA ALA A 116 -3.31 -29.14 26.19
C ALA A 116 -4.46 -29.07 25.17
N LEU A 117 -4.99 -30.22 24.72
CA LEU A 117 -6.16 -30.28 23.83
C LEU A 117 -7.41 -29.69 24.50
N ARG A 118 -7.70 -30.09 25.74
CA ARG A 118 -8.83 -29.54 26.51
C ARG A 118 -8.67 -28.04 26.73
N TYR A 119 -7.47 -27.60 27.10
CA TYR A 119 -7.20 -26.18 27.32
C TYR A 119 -7.39 -25.36 26.03
N ARG A 120 -6.93 -25.88 24.88
CA ARG A 120 -7.16 -25.27 23.57
C ARG A 120 -8.64 -25.15 23.25
N GLU A 121 -9.45 -26.17 23.51
CA GLU A 121 -10.89 -26.12 23.25
C GLU A 121 -11.59 -25.01 24.06
N VAL A 122 -11.25 -24.88 25.35
CA VAL A 122 -11.76 -23.81 26.21
C VAL A 122 -11.29 -22.44 25.70
N THR A 123 -10.01 -22.31 25.38
CA THR A 123 -9.41 -21.06 24.88
C THR A 123 -10.03 -20.63 23.55
N ALA A 124 -10.31 -21.57 22.65
CA ALA A 124 -10.92 -21.29 21.34
C ALA A 124 -12.30 -20.64 21.46
N LYS A 125 -13.06 -20.97 22.52
CA LYS A 125 -14.38 -20.37 22.81
C LYS A 125 -14.29 -18.92 23.29
N GLU A 126 -13.10 -18.45 23.70
CA GLU A 126 -12.89 -17.09 24.17
C GLU A 126 -12.36 -16.15 23.09
N VAL A 127 -11.96 -16.67 21.93
CA VAL A 127 -11.50 -15.88 20.79
C VAL A 127 -12.64 -15.01 20.29
N GLY A 128 -12.44 -13.69 20.31
CA GLY A 128 -13.39 -12.72 19.79
C GLY A 128 -13.48 -12.82 18.26
N LYS A 129 -14.66 -12.47 17.73
CA LYS A 129 -14.92 -12.41 16.30
C LYS A 129 -15.36 -11.02 15.93
N LEU A 130 -14.79 -10.48 14.86
CA LEU A 130 -15.15 -9.18 14.30
C LEU A 130 -15.70 -9.37 12.89
N ASP A 131 -16.95 -8.98 12.69
CA ASP A 131 -17.59 -8.94 11.37
C ASP A 131 -17.53 -7.51 10.82
N VAL A 132 -16.67 -7.29 9.84
CA VAL A 132 -16.42 -5.98 9.25
C VAL A 132 -17.11 -5.90 7.90
N HIS A 133 -18.00 -4.91 7.75
CA HIS A 133 -18.68 -4.61 6.49
C HIS A 133 -18.18 -3.28 5.95
N VAL A 134 -17.82 -3.22 4.68
CA VAL A 134 -17.35 -2.01 4.00
C VAL A 134 -18.18 -1.77 2.75
N ARG A 135 -18.65 -0.54 2.59
CA ARG A 135 -19.34 -0.04 1.38
C ARG A 135 -18.62 1.18 0.82
N GLY A 136 -18.88 1.48 -0.45
CA GLY A 136 -18.33 2.65 -1.15
C GLY A 136 -17.04 2.41 -1.91
N ALA A 137 -16.39 1.24 -1.74
CA ALA A 137 -15.20 0.87 -2.49
C ALA A 137 -15.28 -0.58 -2.99
N PRO A 138 -14.74 -0.90 -4.18
CA PRO A 138 -14.71 -2.28 -4.69
C PRO A 138 -13.76 -3.16 -3.87
N LYS A 139 -12.67 -2.58 -3.36
CA LYS A 139 -11.65 -3.26 -2.55
C LYS A 139 -11.19 -2.33 -1.45
N ALA A 140 -11.20 -2.82 -0.20
CA ALA A 140 -10.77 -2.04 0.96
C ALA A 140 -9.79 -2.83 1.82
N ALA A 141 -8.74 -2.16 2.28
CA ALA A 141 -7.79 -2.67 3.26
C ALA A 141 -8.36 -2.45 4.68
N ILE A 142 -8.32 -3.50 5.49
CA ILE A 142 -8.73 -3.48 6.90
C ILE A 142 -7.49 -3.62 7.77
N SER A 143 -7.37 -2.74 8.74
CA SER A 143 -6.41 -2.86 9.84
C SER A 143 -7.11 -2.84 11.19
N ILE A 144 -6.52 -3.55 12.15
CA ILE A 144 -6.97 -3.62 13.54
C ILE A 144 -5.78 -3.25 14.40
N ASP A 145 -5.94 -2.24 15.25
CA ASP A 145 -4.92 -1.68 16.13
C ASP A 145 -3.65 -1.26 15.38
N GLY A 146 -3.85 -0.70 14.18
CA GLY A 146 -2.76 -0.27 13.29
C GLY A 146 -2.09 -1.39 12.49
N ALA A 147 -2.36 -2.67 12.79
CA ALA A 147 -1.81 -3.79 12.04
C ALA A 147 -2.72 -4.16 10.85
N PRO A 148 -2.17 -4.32 9.62
CA PRO A 148 -2.95 -4.79 8.48
C PRO A 148 -3.43 -6.22 8.71
N ARG A 149 -4.73 -6.48 8.46
CA ARG A 149 -5.35 -7.80 8.72
C ARG A 149 -5.90 -8.46 7.48
N ALA A 150 -6.54 -7.69 6.61
CA ALA A 150 -7.19 -8.23 5.42
C ALA A 150 -7.35 -7.17 4.35
N THR A 151 -7.58 -7.62 3.12
CA THR A 151 -8.13 -6.78 2.06
C THR A 151 -9.39 -7.47 1.55
N VAL A 152 -10.52 -6.76 1.52
CA VAL A 152 -11.83 -7.36 1.31
C VAL A 152 -12.66 -6.66 0.26
N THR A 153 -13.55 -7.45 -0.36
CA THR A 153 -14.63 -7.01 -1.23
C THR A 153 -15.93 -7.04 -0.43
N GLY A 154 -16.23 -5.95 0.29
CA GLY A 154 -17.49 -5.78 1.01
C GLY A 154 -17.55 -6.32 2.44
N ARG A 155 -17.02 -7.52 2.74
CA ARG A 155 -17.11 -8.11 4.08
C ARG A 155 -15.87 -8.91 4.48
N ALA A 156 -15.53 -8.90 5.77
CA ALA A 156 -14.49 -9.71 6.40
C ALA A 156 -14.97 -10.28 7.75
N GLN A 157 -14.65 -11.52 8.07
CA GLN A 157 -14.72 -12.03 9.44
C GLN A 157 -13.31 -12.28 9.97
N LEU A 158 -12.95 -11.63 11.08
CA LEU A 158 -11.60 -11.64 11.64
C LEU A 158 -11.64 -12.14 13.09
N HIS A 159 -10.63 -12.92 13.48
CA HIS A 159 -10.43 -13.29 14.88
C HIS A 159 -9.60 -12.22 15.59
N VAL A 160 -10.04 -11.83 16.78
CA VAL A 160 -9.39 -10.82 17.62
C VAL A 160 -9.35 -11.28 19.06
N ASP A 161 -8.45 -10.69 19.84
CA ASP A 161 -8.47 -10.85 21.28
C ASP A 161 -9.75 -10.21 21.86
N PRO A 162 -10.22 -10.64 23.04
CA PRO A 162 -11.22 -9.88 23.79
C PRO A 162 -10.64 -8.53 24.24
N GLY A 163 -11.37 -7.44 24.06
CA GLY A 163 -10.91 -6.12 24.44
C GLY A 163 -11.47 -5.00 23.56
N SER A 164 -10.89 -3.82 23.72
CA SER A 164 -11.17 -2.66 22.87
C SER A 164 -10.25 -2.69 21.67
N HIS A 165 -10.82 -2.61 20.46
CA HIS A 165 -10.06 -2.63 19.21
C HIS A 165 -10.37 -1.41 18.36
N ARG A 166 -9.32 -0.83 17.77
CA ARG A 166 -9.40 0.24 16.79
C ARG A 166 -9.38 -0.37 15.40
N VAL A 167 -10.53 -0.41 14.76
CA VAL A 167 -10.71 -0.97 13.42
C VAL A 167 -10.70 0.17 12.42
N SER A 168 -9.91 0.07 11.35
CA SER A 168 -9.91 1.06 10.27
C SER A 168 -10.03 0.39 8.90
N ALA A 169 -10.70 1.10 8.00
CA ALA A 169 -10.86 0.73 6.61
C ALA A 169 -10.34 1.84 5.71
N SER A 170 -9.54 1.48 4.71
CA SER A 170 -9.02 2.40 3.71
C SER A 170 -9.14 1.80 2.31
N ALA A 171 -9.26 2.66 1.31
CA ALA A 171 -9.30 2.28 -0.09
C ALA A 171 -8.70 3.40 -0.95
N GLU A 172 -8.21 3.06 -2.12
CA GLU A 172 -7.64 4.03 -3.05
C GLU A 172 -8.70 5.06 -3.48
N GLY A 173 -8.32 6.34 -3.46
CA GLY A 173 -9.24 7.44 -3.80
C GLY A 173 -10.35 7.69 -2.79
N MET A 174 -10.37 7.01 -1.63
CA MET A 174 -11.38 7.14 -0.59
C MET A 174 -10.78 7.71 0.70
N LYS A 175 -11.58 8.42 1.49
CA LYS A 175 -11.18 8.87 2.82
C LYS A 175 -11.13 7.64 3.75
N PRO A 176 -10.03 7.44 4.51
CA PRO A 176 -9.96 6.36 5.48
C PRO A 176 -10.96 6.61 6.62
N ALA A 177 -11.59 5.54 7.10
CA ALA A 177 -12.51 5.58 8.21
C ALA A 177 -12.01 4.68 9.35
N GLN A 178 -12.36 5.04 10.58
CA GLN A 178 -11.94 4.31 11.77
C GLN A 178 -13.03 4.31 12.84
N GLN A 179 -13.20 3.17 13.51
CA GLN A 179 -14.14 2.99 14.61
C GLN A 179 -13.46 2.20 15.74
N THR A 180 -13.83 2.50 16.98
CA THR A 180 -13.42 1.71 18.14
C THR A 180 -14.59 0.80 18.54
N VAL A 181 -14.31 -0.47 18.77
CA VAL A 181 -15.31 -1.49 19.10
C VAL A 181 -14.86 -2.29 20.32
N GLN A 182 -15.80 -2.61 21.20
CA GLN A 182 -15.55 -3.51 22.31
C GLN A 182 -15.96 -4.94 21.91
N VAL A 183 -15.04 -5.88 22.09
CA VAL A 183 -15.27 -7.31 21.80
C VAL A 183 -15.18 -8.09 23.10
N GLY A 184 -16.27 -8.73 23.50
CA GLY A 184 -16.29 -9.64 24.65
C GLY A 184 -15.60 -10.97 24.34
N ARG A 185 -15.26 -11.74 25.40
CA ARG A 185 -14.74 -13.11 25.25
C ARG A 185 -15.72 -13.98 24.45
N GLY A 186 -15.25 -14.55 23.35
CA GLY A 186 -16.06 -15.40 22.46
C GLY A 186 -17.16 -14.66 21.68
N ALA A 187 -17.31 -13.35 21.88
CA ALA A 187 -18.40 -12.58 21.32
C ALA A 187 -18.14 -12.24 19.85
N LEU A 188 -19.23 -12.04 19.10
CA LEU A 188 -19.21 -11.47 17.77
C LEU A 188 -19.55 -9.98 17.87
N ALA A 189 -18.64 -9.12 17.43
CA ALA A 189 -18.88 -7.70 17.26
C ALA A 189 -18.95 -7.36 15.77
N THR A 190 -19.81 -6.40 15.41
CA THR A 190 -20.01 -5.99 14.02
C THR A 190 -19.66 -4.53 13.83
N VAL A 191 -18.84 -4.24 12.82
CA VAL A 191 -18.38 -2.89 12.45
C VAL A 191 -18.77 -2.62 11.01
N ARG A 192 -19.28 -1.42 10.74
CA ARG A 192 -19.75 -1.03 9.40
C ARG A 192 -19.12 0.28 8.98
N PHE A 193 -18.44 0.25 7.83
CA PHE A 193 -17.86 1.42 7.19
C PHE A 193 -18.61 1.73 5.89
N ALA A 194 -18.91 3.01 5.70
CA ALA A 194 -19.26 3.57 4.40
C ALA A 194 -18.16 4.57 4.05
N LEU A 195 -17.29 4.19 3.10
CA LEU A 195 -16.19 5.05 2.70
C LEU A 195 -16.70 6.13 1.75
N GLU A 196 -16.19 7.34 1.91
CA GLU A 196 -16.48 8.48 1.03
C GLU A 196 -15.31 8.73 0.07
N PRO A 197 -15.56 9.19 -1.16
CA PRO A 197 -14.50 9.64 -2.05
C PRO A 197 -13.64 10.74 -1.42
N GLN A 198 -12.32 10.61 -1.53
CA GLN A 198 -11.38 11.65 -1.18
C GLN A 198 -11.15 12.55 -2.39
N VAL A 199 -11.85 13.69 -2.42
CA VAL A 199 -11.65 14.71 -3.46
C VAL A 199 -10.29 15.36 -3.27
N GLN A 200 -9.30 14.90 -4.02
CA GLN A 200 -7.98 15.51 -4.09
C GLN A 200 -8.02 16.69 -5.07
N ARG A 201 -7.85 17.91 -4.57
CA ARG A 201 -7.82 19.12 -5.40
C ARG A 201 -6.51 19.21 -6.19
N GLY A 202 -6.58 19.66 -7.43
CA GLY A 202 -5.42 20.08 -8.23
C GLY A 202 -5.21 21.59 -8.15
N THR A 203 -4.00 22.06 -8.47
CA THR A 203 -3.70 23.50 -8.55
C THR A 203 -3.69 23.94 -10.01
N LEU A 204 -4.56 24.88 -10.37
CA LEU A 204 -4.53 25.55 -11.67
C LEU A 204 -3.84 26.91 -11.52
N ILE A 205 -2.77 27.12 -12.28
CA ILE A 205 -2.06 28.38 -12.40
C ILE A 205 -2.26 28.89 -13.82
N VAL A 206 -2.94 30.02 -13.97
CA VAL A 206 -3.09 30.71 -15.24
C VAL A 206 -2.18 31.93 -15.23
N GLU A 207 -1.35 32.04 -16.25
CA GLU A 207 -0.43 33.17 -16.42
C GLU A 207 -0.75 33.86 -17.74
N ALA A 208 -0.83 35.18 -17.70
CA ALA A 208 -1.03 35.99 -18.87
C ALA A 208 0.32 36.37 -19.47
N ALA A 209 0.37 36.44 -20.80
CA ALA A 209 1.53 36.99 -21.52
C ALA A 209 1.80 38.48 -21.21
N SER A 210 0.80 39.21 -20.70
CA SER A 210 0.93 40.60 -20.27
C SER A 210 0.28 40.83 -18.90
N PRO A 211 0.92 41.58 -17.97
CA PRO A 211 0.38 41.87 -16.63
C PRO A 211 -0.98 42.58 -16.64
N GLN A 212 -1.31 43.30 -17.72
CA GLN A 212 -2.56 44.06 -17.86
C GLN A 212 -3.74 43.20 -18.38
N THR A 213 -3.51 41.91 -18.65
CA THR A 213 -4.56 41.02 -19.14
C THR A 213 -5.40 40.49 -17.97
N SER A 214 -6.72 40.62 -18.08
CA SER A 214 -7.66 40.01 -17.14
C SER A 214 -7.75 38.52 -17.39
N LEU A 215 -7.47 37.72 -16.39
CA LEU A 215 -7.70 36.28 -16.38
C LEU A 215 -8.95 35.94 -15.59
N GLU A 216 -9.72 34.99 -16.09
CA GLU A 216 -10.90 34.45 -15.45
C GLU A 216 -10.88 32.93 -15.59
N ILE A 217 -11.10 32.23 -14.48
CA ILE A 217 -11.56 30.84 -14.52
C ILE A 217 -13.08 30.92 -14.35
N VAL A 218 -13.82 30.54 -15.39
CA VAL A 218 -15.27 30.77 -15.47
C VAL A 218 -15.98 30.13 -14.28
N GLY A 219 -16.76 30.93 -13.55
CA GLY A 219 -17.50 30.50 -12.35
C GLY A 219 -16.64 30.28 -11.09
N VAL A 220 -15.33 30.50 -11.15
CA VAL A 220 -14.40 30.27 -10.04
C VAL A 220 -13.78 31.57 -9.52
N GLY A 221 -13.33 32.46 -10.42
CA GLY A 221 -12.71 33.73 -10.00
C GLY A 221 -11.87 34.40 -11.08
N ARG A 222 -11.43 35.63 -10.79
CA ARG A 222 -10.72 36.52 -11.72
C ARG A 222 -9.48 37.14 -11.07
N ALA A 223 -8.46 37.45 -11.85
CA ALA A 223 -7.28 38.22 -11.44
C ALA A 223 -6.56 38.87 -12.64
N MET A 224 -5.69 39.85 -12.40
CA MET A 224 -4.81 40.44 -13.43
C MET A 224 -3.47 39.71 -13.47
N GLY A 225 -2.97 39.42 -14.68
CA GLY A 225 -1.63 38.89 -14.90
C GLY A 225 -1.43 37.42 -14.50
N ARG A 226 -1.80 37.03 -13.28
CA ARG A 226 -1.66 35.66 -12.77
C ARG A 226 -2.82 35.28 -11.86
N LEU A 227 -3.36 34.07 -12.06
CA LEU A 227 -4.46 33.52 -11.27
C LEU A 227 -4.14 32.09 -10.83
N ARG A 228 -4.05 31.86 -9.52
CA ARG A 228 -3.85 30.53 -8.92
C ARG A 228 -5.08 30.09 -8.13
N ARG A 229 -5.58 28.87 -8.36
CA ARG A 229 -6.71 28.27 -7.65
C ARG A 229 -6.51 26.78 -7.40
N GLU A 230 -7.01 26.31 -6.26
CA GLU A 230 -7.10 24.89 -5.93
C GLU A 230 -8.52 24.38 -6.18
N LEU A 231 -8.64 23.48 -7.15
CA LEU A 231 -9.91 23.08 -7.73
C LEU A 231 -10.08 21.57 -7.69
N PRO A 232 -11.30 21.05 -7.51
CA PRO A 232 -11.57 19.64 -7.76
C PRO A 232 -11.08 19.20 -9.15
N PRO A 233 -10.81 17.91 -9.35
CA PRO A 233 -10.52 17.40 -10.68
C PRO A 233 -11.69 17.68 -11.63
N GLY A 234 -11.41 18.16 -12.83
CA GLY A 234 -12.46 18.52 -13.79
C GLY A 234 -11.97 19.42 -14.91
N ARG A 235 -12.87 19.71 -15.85
CA ARG A 235 -12.62 20.66 -16.95
C ARG A 235 -13.06 22.05 -16.54
N TYR A 236 -12.17 23.01 -16.76
CA TYR A 236 -12.38 24.42 -16.45
C TYR A 236 -12.10 25.26 -17.69
N THR A 237 -13.01 26.17 -18.00
CA THR A 237 -12.77 27.17 -19.05
C THR A 237 -12.03 28.35 -18.47
N VAL A 238 -10.88 28.66 -19.05
CA VAL A 238 -10.07 29.84 -18.73
C VAL A 238 -10.30 30.88 -19.81
N ARG A 239 -10.55 32.13 -19.42
CA ARG A 239 -10.72 33.28 -20.32
C ARG A 239 -9.64 34.32 -20.02
N ALA A 240 -9.01 34.81 -21.07
CA ALA A 240 -8.13 35.97 -21.03
C ALA A 240 -8.77 37.11 -21.82
N ARG A 241 -8.99 38.25 -21.15
CA ARG A 241 -9.56 39.47 -21.74
C ARG A 241 -8.53 40.57 -21.69
N GLY A 242 -8.21 41.12 -22.87
CA GLY A 242 -7.35 42.30 -23.03
C GLY A 242 -8.10 43.41 -23.77
N ALA A 243 -7.39 44.49 -24.12
CA ALA A 243 -7.98 45.66 -24.77
C ALA A 243 -8.60 45.37 -26.16
N HIS A 244 -8.22 44.26 -26.82
CA HIS A 244 -8.62 43.94 -28.19
C HIS A 244 -9.51 42.70 -28.30
N GLY A 245 -10.06 42.22 -27.18
CA GLY A 245 -11.01 41.11 -27.15
C GLY A 245 -10.69 40.07 -26.08
N GLU A 246 -11.39 38.94 -26.16
CA GLU A 246 -11.22 37.81 -25.24
C GLU A 246 -10.87 36.52 -25.98
N ARG A 247 -10.13 35.64 -25.30
CA ARG A 247 -9.80 34.30 -25.75
C ARG A 247 -10.12 33.31 -24.64
N SER A 248 -10.80 32.22 -24.98
CA SER A 248 -11.09 31.12 -24.05
C SER A 248 -10.31 29.85 -24.41
N ARG A 249 -9.97 29.06 -23.40
CA ARG A 249 -9.40 27.72 -23.55
C ARG A 249 -9.91 26.81 -22.43
N ASP A 250 -10.26 25.58 -22.78
CA ASP A 250 -10.58 24.56 -21.78
C ASP A 250 -9.30 23.89 -21.28
N VAL A 251 -9.24 23.73 -19.96
CA VAL A 251 -8.11 23.19 -19.24
C VAL A 251 -8.60 22.08 -18.33
N GLU A 252 -7.95 20.94 -18.38
CA GLU A 252 -8.23 19.82 -17.48
C GLU A 252 -7.34 19.93 -16.23
N VAL A 253 -7.97 19.96 -15.06
CA VAL A 253 -7.30 19.91 -13.76
C VAL A 253 -7.38 18.48 -13.27
N SER A 254 -6.22 17.85 -13.06
CA SER A 254 -6.14 16.51 -12.48
C SER A 254 -5.94 16.57 -10.95
N ALA A 255 -6.44 15.57 -10.25
CA ALA A 255 -6.25 15.40 -8.80
C ALA A 255 -4.78 15.52 -8.40
N GLY A 256 -4.47 16.36 -7.40
CA GLY A 256 -3.15 16.49 -6.80
C GLY A 256 -2.04 17.02 -7.71
N ARG A 257 -2.34 17.40 -8.96
CA ARG A 257 -1.35 17.91 -9.92
C ARG A 257 -1.40 19.43 -10.04
N TRP A 258 -0.29 20.01 -10.50
CA TRP A 258 -0.21 21.42 -10.88
C TRP A 258 -0.34 21.53 -12.39
N THR A 259 -1.33 22.27 -12.86
CA THR A 259 -1.53 22.58 -14.27
C THR A 259 -1.24 24.06 -14.47
N THR A 260 -0.22 24.37 -15.27
CA THR A 260 0.11 25.75 -15.63
C THR A 260 -0.32 26.03 -17.05
N VAL A 261 -1.04 27.12 -17.26
CA VAL A 261 -1.57 27.51 -18.57
C VAL A 261 -1.21 28.95 -18.87
N GLN A 262 -0.46 29.14 -19.95
CA GLN A 262 -0.18 30.44 -20.52
C GLN A 262 -1.33 30.88 -21.42
N MET A 263 -1.91 32.03 -21.10
CA MET A 263 -2.99 32.66 -21.85
C MET A 263 -2.52 33.98 -22.46
N SER A 264 -2.95 34.24 -23.69
CA SER A 264 -2.73 35.52 -24.37
C SER A 264 -4.07 36.07 -24.85
N ALA A 265 -4.36 37.32 -24.52
CA ALA A 265 -5.44 38.04 -25.17
C ALA A 265 -5.13 38.18 -26.68
N PRO A 266 -6.14 38.21 -27.56
CA PRO A 266 -5.90 38.44 -28.98
C PRO A 266 -5.18 39.78 -29.17
N GLY A 267 -4.04 39.76 -29.85
CA GLY A 267 -3.32 40.98 -30.22
C GLY A 267 -3.97 41.66 -31.43
N ARG A 268 -3.59 42.92 -31.70
CA ARG A 268 -3.94 43.58 -32.97
C ARG A 268 -3.45 42.71 -34.13
N SER A 269 -4.37 42.23 -34.96
CA SER A 269 -4.01 41.61 -36.23
C SER A 269 -3.35 42.66 -37.11
N ILE A 270 -2.03 42.59 -37.25
CA ILE A 270 -1.24 43.45 -38.14
C ILE A 270 -1.49 43.16 -39.63
N PHE A 271 -2.25 42.11 -39.96
CA PHE A 271 -2.56 41.68 -41.33
C PHE A 271 -3.74 42.43 -42.00
N ARG A 272 -4.19 43.56 -41.44
CA ARG A 272 -5.20 44.45 -42.08
C ARG A 272 -4.69 45.84 -42.43
N SER A 273 -3.38 46.11 -42.33
CA SER A 273 -2.81 47.40 -42.76
C SER A 273 -2.35 47.34 -44.22
N PRO A 274 -2.88 48.17 -45.13
CA PRO A 274 -2.45 48.24 -46.54
C PRO A 274 -0.95 48.53 -46.73
N TRP A 275 -0.30 49.07 -45.69
CA TRP A 275 1.11 49.44 -45.71
C TRP A 275 2.08 48.26 -45.56
N PHE A 276 1.62 47.06 -45.14
CA PHE A 276 2.52 45.90 -44.97
C PHE A 276 3.11 45.40 -46.32
N TRP A 277 2.41 45.63 -47.44
CA TRP A 277 2.91 45.30 -48.78
C TRP A 277 3.91 46.32 -49.37
N VAL A 278 4.13 47.47 -48.72
CA VAL A 278 5.09 48.48 -49.22
C VAL A 278 6.53 48.13 -48.84
N ILE A 279 6.76 47.23 -47.87
CA ILE A 279 8.12 46.84 -47.41
C ILE A 279 8.51 45.42 -47.88
N ALA A 280 7.55 44.52 -48.17
CA ALA A 280 7.84 43.14 -48.58
C ALA A 280 8.13 42.95 -50.10
N GLY A 281 8.19 44.04 -50.87
CA GLY A 281 8.48 44.01 -52.32
C GLY A 281 9.96 44.09 -52.71
N ALA A 282 10.88 44.32 -51.77
CA ALA A 282 12.27 44.70 -52.11
C ALA A 282 13.39 43.79 -51.54
N VAL A 283 13.08 42.63 -50.94
CA VAL A 283 14.12 41.68 -50.49
C VAL A 283 13.78 40.26 -50.94
N ALA A 284 13.65 40.09 -52.26
CA ALA A 284 13.70 38.79 -52.91
C ALA A 284 15.06 38.67 -53.61
N ALA A 285 16.08 38.16 -52.91
CA ALA A 285 17.18 37.35 -53.44
C ALA A 285 18.35 37.29 -52.45
N ALA A 286 18.27 36.43 -51.43
CA ALA A 286 19.43 35.69 -50.90
C ALA A 286 18.95 34.64 -49.89
N SER A 287 19.34 33.41 -50.19
CA SER A 287 19.08 32.14 -49.53
C SER A 287 19.75 31.95 -48.16
N VAL A 288 19.11 31.13 -47.30
CA VAL A 288 19.63 29.90 -46.63
C VAL A 288 18.98 29.69 -45.23
N THR A 289 18.08 28.70 -45.19
CA THR A 289 17.65 27.74 -44.15
C THR A 289 17.88 27.97 -42.64
N THR A 290 16.81 27.80 -41.86
CA THR A 290 16.81 26.84 -40.73
C THR A 290 15.45 26.14 -40.62
N ALA A 291 15.49 24.83 -40.46
CA ALA A 291 14.41 23.89 -40.74
C ALA A 291 13.23 23.96 -39.77
N LEU A 292 12.03 23.97 -40.36
CA LEU A 292 10.76 23.71 -39.72
C LEU A 292 10.48 22.20 -39.83
N VAL A 293 10.46 21.48 -38.71
CA VAL A 293 9.93 20.11 -38.69
C VAL A 293 8.41 20.19 -38.59
N LEU A 294 7.76 20.12 -39.75
CA LEU A 294 6.39 19.61 -39.87
C LEU A 294 6.48 18.09 -40.06
N ALA A 295 5.79 17.34 -39.20
CA ALA A 295 5.32 16.01 -39.54
C ALA A 295 3.80 15.99 -39.39
N THR A 296 3.14 15.87 -40.54
CA THR A 296 1.69 15.80 -40.70
C THR A 296 1.17 14.37 -40.64
N ARG A 297 -0.02 14.23 -40.02
CA ARG A 297 -1.13 13.29 -40.29
C ARG A 297 -0.98 11.78 -39.98
N GLY A 298 -1.84 11.35 -39.05
CA GLY A 298 -2.58 10.09 -39.03
C GLY A 298 -3.76 10.32 -38.07
N GLY A 299 -5.03 10.29 -38.48
CA GLY A 299 -5.72 9.10 -38.95
C GLY A 299 -6.14 8.29 -37.73
N SER A 300 -7.30 8.60 -37.15
CA SER A 300 -7.90 7.77 -36.10
C SER A 300 -9.36 7.50 -36.46
N GLU A 301 -9.57 6.27 -36.92
CA GLU A 301 -10.85 5.58 -37.07
C GLU A 301 -11.68 5.60 -35.78
N PRO A 302 -13.01 5.41 -35.88
CA PRO A 302 -13.91 5.44 -34.73
C PRO A 302 -13.71 4.24 -33.82
N ILE A 303 -13.50 4.49 -32.53
CA ILE A 303 -13.64 3.46 -31.49
C ILE A 303 -15.12 3.37 -31.12
N THR A 304 -15.71 2.22 -31.44
CA THR A 304 -17.00 1.72 -30.97
C THR A 304 -16.96 1.47 -29.46
N ASP A 305 -17.81 2.16 -28.70
CA ASP A 305 -18.13 1.85 -27.31
C ASP A 305 -19.36 0.93 -27.26
N PRO A 306 -19.29 -0.27 -26.65
CA PRO A 306 -20.37 -1.24 -26.65
C PRO A 306 -21.10 -1.32 -25.29
N VAL A 307 -21.63 -0.23 -24.72
CA VAL A 307 -22.35 -0.38 -23.42
C VAL A 307 -23.70 0.32 -23.25
N PHE A 308 -24.12 1.43 -23.88
CA PHE A 308 -25.51 1.93 -23.65
C PHE A 308 -26.24 2.59 -24.85
N PRO A 309 -27.53 2.26 -25.07
CA PRO A 309 -28.35 2.78 -26.17
C PRO A 309 -29.05 4.13 -25.85
N VAL A 310 -29.51 4.74 -26.94
CA VAL A 310 -30.16 6.05 -27.16
C VAL A 310 -31.39 6.35 -26.28
N THR A 311 -31.64 7.64 -25.95
CA THR A 311 -32.95 8.30 -26.18
C THR A 311 -32.92 9.85 -26.21
N TYR A 312 -33.83 10.41 -27.02
CA TYR A 312 -34.01 11.80 -27.46
C TYR A 312 -34.94 12.63 -26.54
N THR A 313 -34.83 13.97 -26.46
CA THR A 313 -35.68 15.06 -27.08
C THR A 313 -35.67 16.26 -26.09
N LEU A 314 -35.94 17.54 -26.35
CA LEU A 314 -36.86 18.27 -27.24
C LEU A 314 -36.30 19.65 -27.63
N ARG A 315 -36.68 20.08 -28.82
CA ARG A 315 -36.55 21.44 -29.37
C ARG A 315 -37.58 22.38 -28.71
N PRO A 316 -37.25 23.64 -28.36
CA PRO A 316 -38.25 24.69 -28.27
C PRO A 316 -38.40 25.42 -29.61
N ALA A 317 -39.66 25.66 -29.95
CA ALA A 317 -40.20 26.12 -31.22
C ALA A 317 -39.80 27.56 -31.61
N ARG A 318 -39.96 27.86 -32.89
CA ARG A 318 -40.69 29.06 -33.33
C ARG A 318 -42.06 28.59 -33.78
#